data_AF-A0A6C0LUS6-F1
#
_entry.id   AF-A0A6C0LUS6-F1
#
_cell.length_a   1.000
_cell.length_b   1.000
_cell.length_c   1.000
_cell.angle_alpha   90.00
_cell.angle_beta   90.00
_cell.angle_gamma   90.00
#
_symmetry.space_group_name_H-M   'P 1'
#
loop_
_entity.id
_entity.type
_entity.pdbx_description
1 polymer ?
#
loop_
_entity_poly.entity_id
_entity_poly.type
_entity_poly.pdbx_seq_one_letter_code
_entity_poly.pdbx_strand_id
1 'polypeptide(L)'
;MKIINAFHIFVIGTLLLTIGLMRDNASVYLYYALLFVTLCIVIVVPFPSFNMNIFNIVRAFHYLFILPLLLYASYLGIVSKKISTYVYDIYGGVGGFIIAYHSIKLIKRLM
;
A
#
# COMPACT_ATOMS: atom_id res chain seq x y z
N MET A 1 -9.54 5.85 13.27
CA MET A 1 -10.36 4.65 13.06
C MET A 1 -9.46 3.43 13.20
N LYS A 2 -9.72 2.55 14.18
CA LYS A 2 -8.87 1.37 14.49
C LYS A 2 -8.78 0.41 13.29
N ILE A 3 -9.90 0.23 12.57
CA ILE A 3 -10.04 -0.63 11.38
C ILE A 3 -9.10 -0.20 10.24
N ILE A 4 -8.99 1.10 9.94
CA ILE A 4 -8.13 1.58 8.86
C ILE A 4 -6.66 1.26 9.15
N ASN A 5 -6.20 1.45 10.39
CA ASN A 5 -4.83 1.08 10.75
C ASN A 5 -4.61 -0.43 10.62
N ALA A 6 -5.57 -1.26 11.06
CA ALA A 6 -5.49 -2.71 10.90
C ALA A 6 -5.40 -3.12 9.42
N PHE A 7 -6.18 -2.48 8.54
CA PHE A 7 -6.13 -2.73 7.09
C PHE A 7 -4.74 -2.41 6.51
N HIS A 8 -4.14 -1.29 6.92
CA HIS A 8 -2.80 -0.93 6.47
C HIS A 8 -1.75 -1.92 6.95
N ILE A 9 -1.86 -2.43 8.18
CA ILE A 9 -0.91 -3.42 8.74
C ILE A 9 -1.08 -4.77 8.04
N PHE A 10 -2.27 -5.36 8.13
CA PHE A 10 -2.52 -6.76 7.80
C PHE A 10 -2.79 -7.00 6.31
N VAL A 11 -3.18 -5.98 5.56
CA VAL A 11 -3.47 -6.10 4.12
C VAL A 11 -2.37 -5.44 3.31
N ILE A 12 -2.29 -4.10 3.31
CA ILE A 12 -1.39 -3.37 2.41
C ILE A 12 0.09 -3.64 2.77
N GLY A 13 0.44 -3.42 4.03
CA GLY A 13 1.82 -3.51 4.51
C GLY A 13 2.36 -4.92 4.43
N THR A 14 1.57 -5.91 4.88
CA THR A 14 1.94 -7.33 4.80
C THR A 14 2.09 -7.79 3.36
N LEU A 15 1.20 -7.37 2.44
CA LEU A 15 1.28 -7.74 1.04
C LEU A 15 2.54 -7.18 0.36
N LEU A 16 2.82 -5.88 0.54
CA LEU A 16 4.01 -5.24 -0.01
C LEU A 16 5.31 -5.84 0.58
N LEU A 17 5.32 -6.09 1.89
CA LEU A 17 6.47 -6.72 2.55
C LEU A 17 6.70 -8.13 2.00
N THR A 18 5.63 -8.92 1.83
CA THR A 18 5.72 -10.28 1.28
C THR A 18 6.27 -10.26 -0.15
N ILE A 19 5.76 -9.37 -1.02
CA ILE A 19 6.28 -9.22 -2.39
C ILE A 19 7.77 -8.85 -2.35
N GLY A 20 8.16 -7.88 -1.52
CA GLY A 20 9.55 -7.44 -1.39
C GLY A 20 10.50 -8.53 -0.88
N LEU A 21 10.05 -9.36 0.08
CA LEU A 21 10.84 -10.46 0.63
C LEU A 21 10.95 -11.65 -0.33
N MET A 22 9.87 -11.98 -1.04
CA MET A 22 9.85 -13.10 -1.99
C MET A 22 10.60 -12.78 -3.29
N ARG A 23 10.72 -11.49 -3.66
CA ARG A 23 11.43 -11.03 -4.87
C ARG A 23 10.91 -11.75 -6.12
N ASP A 24 11.80 -12.33 -6.92
CA ASP A 24 11.49 -13.06 -8.14
C ASP A 24 10.63 -14.31 -7.90
N ASN A 25 10.56 -14.82 -6.65
CA ASN A 25 9.69 -15.94 -6.29
C ASN A 25 8.26 -15.51 -5.94
N ALA A 26 7.95 -14.21 -5.94
CA ALA A 26 6.62 -13.71 -5.65
C ALA A 26 5.62 -14.19 -6.72
N SER A 27 4.59 -14.93 -6.28
CA SER A 27 3.54 -15.41 -7.19
C SER A 27 2.79 -14.26 -7.86
N VAL A 28 2.40 -14.44 -9.13
CA VAL A 28 1.58 -13.48 -9.88
C VAL A 28 0.29 -13.10 -9.12
N TYR A 29 -0.26 -14.03 -8.32
CA TYR A 29 -1.45 -13.78 -7.50
C TYR A 29 -1.26 -12.70 -6.43
N LEU A 30 -0.03 -12.49 -5.93
CA LEU A 30 0.26 -11.40 -4.99
C LEU A 30 0.10 -10.04 -5.67
N TYR A 31 0.45 -9.93 -6.95
CA TYR A 31 0.27 -8.69 -7.72
C TYR A 31 -1.18 -8.48 -8.13
N TYR A 32 -1.96 -9.54 -8.39
CA TYR A 32 -3.41 -9.43 -8.54
C TYR A 32 -4.09 -8.99 -7.24
N ALA A 33 -3.66 -9.52 -6.09
CA ALA A 33 -4.12 -9.04 -4.79
C ALA A 33 -3.76 -7.57 -4.57
N LEU A 34 -2.54 -7.15 -4.98
CA LEU A 34 -2.11 -5.76 -4.88
C LEU A 34 -2.97 -4.84 -5.75
N LEU A 35 -3.27 -5.28 -6.98
CA LEU A 35 -4.18 -4.57 -7.88
C LEU A 35 -5.57 -4.42 -7.25
N PHE A 36 -6.14 -5.52 -6.74
CA PHE A 36 -7.46 -5.51 -6.10
C PHE A 36 -7.52 -4.52 -4.93
N VAL A 37 -6.57 -4.59 -4.00
CA VAL A 37 -6.49 -3.69 -2.84
C VAL A 37 -6.30 -2.24 -3.29
N THR A 38 -5.53 -2.01 -4.35
CA THR A 38 -5.33 -0.66 -4.92
C THR A 38 -6.63 -0.10 -5.49
N LEU A 39 -7.42 -0.91 -6.21
CA LEU A 39 -8.73 -0.49 -6.71
C LEU A 39 -9.72 -0.17 -5.58
N CYS A 40 -9.65 -0.90 -4.46
CA CYS A 40 -10.46 -0.60 -3.29
C CYS A 40 -10.19 0.80 -2.70
N ILE A 41 -9.04 1.43 -2.97
CA ILE A 41 -8.78 2.81 -2.53
C ILE A 41 -9.86 3.77 -3.03
N VAL A 42 -10.33 3.61 -4.27
CA VAL A 42 -11.36 4.47 -4.88
C VAL A 42 -12.70 4.36 -4.15
N ILE A 43 -12.96 3.23 -3.51
CA ILE A 43 -14.20 2.96 -2.77
C ILE A 43 -14.08 3.41 -1.32
N VAL A 44 -12.93 3.16 -0.69
CA VAL A 44 -12.74 3.30 0.76
C VAL A 44 -12.20 4.68 1.17
N VAL A 45 -11.44 5.34 0.28
CA VAL A 45 -10.88 6.68 0.53
C VAL A 45 -11.76 7.69 -0.20
N PRO A 46 -12.46 8.60 0.51
CA PRO A 46 -13.25 9.64 -0.17
C PRO A 46 -12.37 10.53 -1.03
N PHE A 47 -12.90 10.95 -2.17
CA PHE A 47 -12.22 11.89 -3.08
C PHE A 47 -11.85 13.18 -2.32
N PRO A 48 -10.62 13.70 -2.49
CA PRO A 48 -10.20 14.93 -1.81
C PRO A 48 -11.00 16.13 -2.31
N SER A 49 -11.33 17.05 -1.40
CA SER A 49 -11.77 18.40 -1.78
C SER A 49 -10.61 19.40 -1.69
N PHE A 50 -10.78 20.60 -2.23
CA PHE A 50 -9.76 21.66 -2.22
C PHE A 50 -9.46 22.28 -0.84
N ASN A 51 -10.12 21.82 0.22
CA ASN A 51 -9.83 22.28 1.58
C ASN A 51 -8.48 21.73 2.09
N MET A 52 -7.61 22.58 2.63
CA MET A 52 -6.24 22.28 3.06
C MET A 52 -6.10 21.63 4.45
N ASN A 53 -7.15 20.97 4.95
CA ASN A 53 -7.04 20.24 6.20
C ASN A 53 -6.22 18.94 6.05
N ILE A 54 -5.64 18.46 7.16
CA ILE A 54 -4.76 17.28 7.17
C ILE A 54 -5.43 16.03 6.58
N PHE A 55 -6.74 15.84 6.77
CA PHE A 55 -7.46 14.68 6.25
C PHE A 55 -7.56 14.73 4.73
N ASN A 56 -7.80 15.90 4.15
CA ASN A 56 -7.80 16.11 2.72
C ASN A 56 -6.41 15.99 2.10
N ILE A 57 -5.37 16.47 2.79
CA ILE A 57 -3.98 16.24 2.35
C ILE A 57 -3.69 14.75 2.28
N VAL A 58 -4.09 13.99 3.30
CA VAL A 58 -3.95 12.52 3.29
C VAL A 58 -4.75 11.89 2.15
N ARG A 59 -6.00 12.30 1.91
CA ARG A 59 -6.80 11.81 0.78
C ARG A 59 -6.12 12.12 -0.56
N ALA A 60 -5.69 13.36 -0.78
CA ALA A 60 -4.99 13.78 -1.99
C ALA A 60 -3.72 12.97 -2.20
N PHE A 61 -2.96 12.70 -1.14
CA PHE A 61 -1.78 11.86 -1.20
C PHE A 61 -2.09 10.43 -1.66
N HIS A 62 -3.22 9.85 -1.22
CA HIS A 62 -3.64 8.53 -1.70
C HIS A 62 -3.93 8.53 -3.20
N TYR A 63 -4.65 9.54 -3.71
CA TYR A 63 -5.02 9.59 -5.12
C TYR A 63 -3.86 9.98 -6.04
N LEU A 64 -3.01 10.93 -5.63
CA LEU A 64 -1.94 11.47 -6.48
C LEU A 64 -0.68 10.60 -6.47
N PHE A 65 -0.39 9.90 -5.37
CA PHE A 65 0.85 9.14 -5.22
C PHE A 65 0.61 7.67 -4.98
N ILE A 66 -0.18 7.29 -3.96
CA ILE A 66 -0.31 5.87 -3.59
C ILE A 66 -1.01 5.06 -4.68
N LEU A 67 -2.15 5.54 -5.18
CA LEU A 67 -2.93 4.86 -6.21
C LEU A 67 -2.11 4.59 -7.49
N PRO A 68 -1.51 5.61 -8.16
CA PRO A 68 -0.73 5.36 -9.37
C PRO A 68 0.50 4.49 -9.11
N LEU A 69 1.17 4.67 -7.96
CA LEU A 69 2.35 3.87 -7.61
C LEU A 69 2.01 2.39 -7.44
N LEU A 70 0.94 2.06 -6.70
CA LEU A 70 0.53 0.68 -6.48
C LEU A 70 -0.09 0.05 -7.74
N LEU A 71 -0.78 0.83 -8.58
CA LEU A 71 -1.24 0.38 -9.89
C LEU A 71 -0.05 0.00 -10.78
N TYR A 72 0.96 0.87 -10.85
CA TYR A 72 2.17 0.62 -11.63
C TYR A 72 2.94 -0.60 -11.11
N ALA A 73 3.06 -0.73 -9.79
CA ALA A 73 3.67 -1.89 -9.15
C ALA A 73 2.96 -3.21 -9.50
N SER A 74 1.64 -3.20 -9.45
CA SER A 74 0.81 -4.35 -9.82
C SER A 74 0.98 -4.70 -11.30
N TYR A 75 0.98 -3.68 -12.17
CA TYR A 75 1.21 -3.84 -13.61
C TYR A 75 2.56 -4.49 -13.92
N LEU A 76 3.64 -4.05 -13.26
CA LEU A 76 4.97 -4.61 -13.47
C LEU A 76 5.03 -6.11 -13.15
N GLY A 77 4.43 -6.53 -12.03
CA GLY A 77 4.43 -7.95 -11.64
C GLY A 77 3.50 -8.83 -12.46
N ILE A 78 2.40 -8.28 -12.97
CA ILE A 78 1.46 -9.02 -13.82
C ILE A 78 2.01 -9.15 -15.26
N VAL A 79 2.49 -8.05 -15.83
CA VAL A 79 2.82 -7.96 -17.26
C VAL A 79 4.31 -8.07 -17.54
N SER A 80 5.14 -7.26 -16.86
CA SER A 80 6.56 -7.16 -17.23
C SER A 80 7.39 -8.35 -16.75
N LYS A 81 6.99 -9.03 -15.67
CA LYS A 81 7.66 -10.20 -15.02
C LYS A 81 9.16 -10.04 -14.69
N LYS A 82 9.81 -8.97 -15.12
CA LYS A 82 11.19 -8.57 -14.82
C LYS A 82 11.13 -7.28 -14.02
N ILE A 83 11.10 -7.43 -12.71
CA ILE A 83 11.16 -6.31 -11.77
C ILE A 83 12.61 -6.21 -11.29
N SER A 84 13.16 -4.99 -11.24
CA SER A 84 14.53 -4.82 -10.74
C SER A 84 14.58 -5.10 -9.23
N THR A 85 15.73 -5.59 -8.77
CA THR A 85 15.97 -5.88 -7.34
C THR A 85 15.68 -4.67 -6.45
N TYR A 86 16.02 -3.46 -6.90
CA TYR A 86 15.73 -2.21 -6.19
C TYR A 86 14.23 -1.98 -5.98
N VAL A 87 13.38 -2.37 -6.94
CA VAL A 87 11.93 -2.21 -6.79
C VAL A 87 11.38 -3.16 -5.73
N TYR A 88 11.93 -4.38 -5.62
CA TYR A 88 11.59 -5.28 -4.51
C TYR A 88 12.02 -4.72 -3.15
N ASP A 89 13.21 -4.12 -3.07
CA ASP A 89 13.69 -3.48 -1.83
C ASP A 89 12.77 -2.31 -1.44
N ILE A 90 12.29 -1.53 -2.41
CA ILE A 90 11.29 -0.48 -2.19
C ILE A 90 9.98 -1.07 -1.67
N TYR A 91 9.45 -2.16 -2.26
CA TYR A 91 8.22 -2.80 -1.76
C TYR A 91 8.38 -3.31 -0.33
N GLY A 92 9.50 -3.96 -0.03
CA GLY A 92 9.82 -4.44 1.31
C GLY A 92 9.91 -3.30 2.32
N GLY A 93 10.66 -2.25 1.99
CA GLY A 93 10.83 -1.07 2.84
C GLY A 93 9.53 -0.31 3.09
N VAL A 94 8.72 -0.09 2.04
CA VAL A 94 7.41 0.57 2.17
C VAL A 94 6.45 -0.30 2.97
N GLY A 95 6.40 -1.61 2.72
CA GLY A 95 5.57 -2.54 3.50
C GLY A 95 5.92 -2.53 4.99
N GLY A 96 7.22 -2.63 5.30
CA GLY A 96 7.72 -2.54 6.67
C GLY A 96 7.41 -1.20 7.35
N PHE A 97 7.60 -0.09 6.63
CA PHE A 97 7.26 1.25 7.13
C PHE A 97 5.77 1.39 7.45
N ILE A 98 4.88 0.95 6.54
CA ILE A 98 3.42 0.99 6.74
C ILE A 98 3.05 0.19 7.99
N ILE A 99 3.57 -1.03 8.14
CA ILE A 99 3.33 -1.87 9.33
C ILE A 99 3.77 -1.13 10.59
N ALA A 100 5.00 -0.63 10.65
CA ALA A 100 5.55 0.03 11.83
C ALA A 100 4.74 1.28 12.21
N TYR A 101 4.52 2.19 11.26
CA TYR A 101 3.80 3.44 11.47
C TYR A 101 2.36 3.19 11.96
N HIS A 102 1.62 2.29 11.29
CA HIS A 102 0.23 2.02 11.65
C HIS A 102 0.11 1.20 12.94
N SER A 103 1.09 0.34 13.25
CA SER A 103 1.15 -0.38 14.53
C SER A 103 1.31 0.59 15.70
N ILE A 104 2.28 1.51 15.63
CA ILE A 104 2.46 2.55 16.66
C ILE A 104 1.17 3.38 16.82
N LYS A 105 0.54 3.78 15.72
CA LYS A 105 -0.71 4.54 15.73
C LYS A 105 -1.90 3.75 16.25
N LEU A 106 -1.93 2.44 16.09
CA LEU A 106 -2.97 1.56 16.62
C LEU A 106 -2.80 1.38 18.13
N ILE A 107 -1.59 1.08 18.60
CA ILE A 107 -1.26 0.94 20.04
C ILE A 107 -1.64 2.22 20.80
N LYS A 108 -1.21 3.39 20.32
CA LYS A 108 -1.56 4.71 20.91
C LYS A 108 -3.05 5.03 20.98
N ARG A 109 -3.91 4.27 20.29
CA ARG A 109 -5.37 4.42 20.30
C ARG A 109 -6.08 3.32 21.10
N LEU A 110 -5.36 2.29 21.49
CA LEU A 110 -5.84 1.20 22.33
C LEU A 110 -5.51 1.44 23.80
N MET A 111 -4.35 2.05 24.07
CA MET A 111 -4.02 2.71 25.33
C MET A 111 -4.84 4.00 25.48
#